data_AF-A0A920HSZ8-F1
#
_entry.id   AF-A0A920HSZ8-F1
#
_cell.length_a   1.000
_cell.length_b   1.000
_cell.length_c   1.000
_cell.angle_alpha   90.00
_cell.angle_beta   90.00
_cell.angle_gamma   90.00
#
_symmetry.space_group_name_H-M   'P 1'
#
loop_
_entity.id
_entity.type
_entity.pdbx_description
1 polymer ?
#
loop_
_entity_poly.entity_id
_entity_poly.type
_entity_poly.pdbx_seq_one_letter_code
_entity_poly.pdbx_strand_id
1 'polypeptide(L)' 'MGGKGAFVKEIQKALIENEIDIAVHSYKDLPAERPSELEIISVSPREDERMS' A
#
# COMPACT_ATOMS: atom_id res chain seq x y z
N MET A 1 -8.02 1.05 -19.22
CA MET A 1 -7.14 2.09 -18.64
C MET A 1 -7.41 2.12 -17.14
N GLY A 2 -6.37 1.99 -16.30
CA GLY A 2 -6.48 1.95 -14.83
C GLY A 2 -6.36 0.54 -14.22
N GLY A 3 -5.19 -0.11 -14.35
CA GLY A 3 -4.93 -1.37 -13.65
C GLY A 3 -4.71 -1.15 -12.15
N LYS A 4 -4.90 -2.20 -11.34
CA LYS A 4 -4.75 -2.23 -9.88
C LYS A 4 -3.50 -1.53 -9.32
N GLY A 5 -2.41 -1.51 -10.10
CA GLY A 5 -1.17 -0.80 -9.74
C GLY A 5 -1.21 0.73 -9.87
N ALA A 6 -2.20 1.31 -10.55
CA ALA A 6 -2.38 2.76 -10.63
C ALA A 6 -2.78 3.35 -9.27
N PHE A 7 -3.67 2.67 -8.54
CA PHE A 7 -4.16 3.12 -7.23
C PHE A 7 -3.06 3.18 -6.17
N VAL A 8 -2.16 2.20 -6.16
CA VAL A 8 -1.05 2.18 -5.20
C VAL A 8 -0.07 3.33 -5.47
N LYS A 9 0.19 3.66 -6.74
CA LYS A 9 1.09 4.76 -7.10
C LYS A 9 0.58 6.12 -6.63
N GLU A 10 -0.73 6.36 -6.73
CA GLU A 10 -1.34 7.63 -6.28
C GLU A 10 -1.22 7.80 -4.76
N ILE A 11 -1.45 6.72 -4.00
CA ILE A 11 -1.31 6.74 -2.54
C ILE A 11 0.16 6.90 -2.11
N GLN A 12 1.09 6.24 -2.79
CA GLN A 12 2.53 6.43 -2.55
C GLN A 12 2.95 7.88 -2.80
N LYS A 13 2.42 8.50 -3.87
CA LYS A 13 2.67 9.91 -4.16
C LYS A 13 2.16 10.82 -3.04
N ALA A 14 0.94 10.58 -2.54
CA ALA A 14 0.36 11.36 -1.44
C ALA A 14 1.18 11.25 -0.14
N LEU A 15 1.74 10.07 0.17
CA LEU A 15 2.67 9.90 1.31
C LEU A 15 3.97 10.70 1.11
N ILE A 16 4.58 10.59 -0.08
CA ILE A 16 5.84 11.28 -0.39
C ILE A 16 5.67 12.81 -0.38
N GLU A 17 4.51 13.30 -0.85
CA GLU A 17 4.16 14.72 -0.86
C GLU A 17 3.64 15.22 0.51
N ASN A 18 3.60 14.35 1.54
CA ASN A 18 3.09 14.63 2.89
C ASN A 18 1.63 15.11 2.91
N GLU A 19 0.81 14.66 1.96
CA GLU A 19 -0.63 14.90 1.94
C GLU A 19 -1.39 13.98 2.90
N ILE A 20 -0.82 12.80 3.19
CA ILE A 20 -1.30 11.84 4.18
C ILE A 20 -0.12 11.30 5.01
N ASP A 21 -0.39 10.93 6.25
CA ASP A 21 0.65 10.40 7.15
C ASP A 21 0.84 8.88 7.03
N ILE A 22 -0.26 8.14 6.80
CA ILE A 22 -0.27 6.67 6.77
C ILE A 22 -1.24 6.18 5.69
N ALA A 23 -0.84 5.12 4.98
CA ALA A 23 -1.71 4.37 4.09
C ALA A 23 -1.91 2.93 4.58
N VAL A 24 -3.14 2.43 4.47
CA VAL A 24 -3.50 1.04 4.80
C VAL A 24 -3.87 0.30 3.53
N HIS A 25 -3.24 -0.84 3.30
CA HIS A 25 -3.47 -1.69 2.14
C HIS A 25 -3.70 -3.14 2.56
N SER A 26 -4.42 -3.89 1.73
CA SER A 26 -4.27 -5.35 1.75
C SER A 26 -2.83 -5.69 1.35
N TYR A 27 -2.15 -6.51 2.16
CA TYR A 27 -0.74 -6.83 1.92
C TYR A 27 -0.49 -7.41 0.52
N LYS A 28 -1.47 -8.15 -0.04
CA LYS A 28 -1.43 -8.75 -1.39
C LYS A 28 -1.43 -7.73 -2.54
N ASP A 29 -1.74 -6.47 -2.24
CA ASP A 29 -1.85 -5.39 -3.23
C ASP A 29 -0.59 -4.51 -3.28
N LEU A 30 0.35 -4.70 -2.34
CA LEU A 30 1.61 -3.98 -2.34
C LEU A 30 2.53 -4.50 -3.47
N PRO A 31 3.21 -3.60 -4.22
CA PRO A 31 4.20 -4.00 -5.19
C PRO A 31 5.39 -4.69 -4.51
N ALA A 32 6.01 -5.65 -5.21
CA ALA A 32 7.20 -6.34 -4.72
C ALA A 32 8.38 -5.37 -4.52
N GLU A 33 8.49 -4.38 -5.41
CA GLU A 33 9.46 -3.29 -5.31
C GLU A 33 8.83 -2.10 -4.58
N ARG A 34 9.47 -1.65 -3.50
CA ARG A 34 9.04 -0.50 -2.70
C ARG A 34 9.99 0.68 -2.91
N PRO A 35 9.46 1.92 -3.01
CA PRO A 35 10.30 3.11 -3.00
C PRO A 35 11.15 3.15 -1.72
N SER A 36 12.38 3.63 -1.82
CA SER A 36 13.28 3.82 -0.68
C SER A 36 12.74 4.80 0.37
N GLU A 37 11.83 5.67 -0.06
CA GLU A 37 11.20 6.73 0.72
C GLU A 37 10.08 6.21 1.63
N LEU A 38 9.61 4.98 1.42
CA LEU A 38 8.44 4.42 2.11
C LEU A 38 8.77 3.10 2.81
N GLU A 39 8.30 2.96 4.05
CA GLU A 39 8.48 1.77 4.88
C GLU A 39 7.15 1.20 5.36
N ILE A 40 7.07 -0.13 5.54
CA ILE A 40 5.94 -0.77 6.22
C ILE A 40 6.20 -0.69 7.71
N ILE A 41 5.52 0.26 8.38
CA ILE A 41 5.69 0.50 9.81
C ILE A 41 4.93 -0.51 10.70
N SER A 42 3.96 -1.23 10.13
CA SER A 42 3.13 -2.18 10.86
C SER A 42 2.46 -3.18 9.92
N VAL A 43 2.29 -4.42 10.41
CA VAL A 43 1.51 -5.46 9.74
C VAL A 43 0.52 -6.01 10.78
N SER A 44 -0.77 -5.92 10.49
CA SER A 44 -1.79 -6.50 11.35
C SER A 44 -1.70 -8.03 11.35
N PRO A 45 -2.17 -8.72 12.42
CA PRO A 45 -2.35 -10.16 12.37
C PRO A 45 -3.11 -10.57 11.11
N ARG A 46 -2.65 -11.64 10.46
CA ARG A 46 -3.32 -12.16 9.26
C ARG A 46 -4.70 -12.64 9.66
N GLU A 47 -5.74 -12.01 9.12
CA GLU A 47 -7.10 -12.53 9.20
C GLU A 47 -7.22 -13.84 8.44
N ASP A 48 -8.21 -14.65 8.81
CA ASP A 48 -8.47 -15.94 8.17
C ASP A 48 -8.54 -15.78 6.64
N GLU A 49 -7.76 -16.58 5.92
CA GLU A 49 -7.59 -16.48 4.48
C GLU A 49 -8.77 -17.04 3.68
N ARG A 50 -9.82 -17.51 4.35
CA ARG A 50 -11.09 -17.89 3.74
C ARG A 50 -11.71 -16.66 3.06
N MET A 51 -11.90 -16.79 1.75
CA MET A 51 -12.30 -15.70 0.84
C MET A 51 -13.53 -14.93 1.33
N SER A 52 -13.45 -13.59 1.27
CA SER A 52 -14.64 -12.76 0.98
C SER A 52 -15.07 -12.95 -0.47
#